data_AF-A0A7N4PT33-F1
#
_entry.id   AF-A0A7N4PT33-F1
#
_cell.length_a   1.000
_cell.length_b   1.000
_cell.length_c   1.000
_cell.angle_alpha   90.00
_cell.angle_beta   90.00
_cell.angle_gamma   90.00
#
_symmetry.space_group_name_H-M   'P 1'
#
loop_
_entity.id
_entity.type
_entity.pdbx_description
1 polymer ?
#
loop_
_entity_poly.entity_id
_entity_poly.type
_entity_poly.pdbx_seq_one_letter_code
_entity_poly.pdbx_strand_id
1 'polypeptide(L)'
;MPFLGRKKKFYCKKLKKIETNEDNLYVDKTWFQCESETCLKWRVLSNEDASQVDIHDSWFCFMNNDQNHNTCSASEEYYPEESYVLKHGFKYVYSQLPIGSLVLVKSYNWPSWPGILCLDPLMGEYMTCDLDGNVEYYHVEFLGNPHSRKWIKANSVGHYSITLKPEKCKFNKKWYESALQEAYLLYAFSHEQRLDLCLLSKIGMPLVDTPEANVKAATKAKK
;
A
#
# COMPACT_ATOMS: atom_id res chain seq x y z
N MET A 1 9.70 29.62 -4.92
CA MET A 1 8.45 29.25 -4.22
C MET A 1 8.68 27.89 -3.59
N PRO A 2 8.47 27.70 -2.27
CA PRO A 2 8.81 26.45 -1.62
C PRO A 2 7.79 25.37 -1.99
N PHE A 3 8.29 24.20 -2.39
CA PHE A 3 7.50 23.02 -2.72
C PHE A 3 6.79 22.50 -1.47
N LEU A 4 5.46 22.53 -1.44
CA LEU A 4 4.68 21.78 -0.44
C LEU A 4 4.87 20.29 -0.71
N GLY A 5 5.56 19.61 0.22
CA GLY A 5 5.76 18.18 0.21
C GLY A 5 4.42 17.44 0.16
N ARG A 6 4.30 16.52 -0.81
CA ARG A 6 3.19 15.57 -0.90
C ARG A 6 3.24 14.65 0.32
N LYS A 7 2.18 14.67 1.12
CA LYS A 7 1.97 13.78 2.27
C LYS A 7 2.01 12.30 1.82
N LYS A 8 2.92 11.52 2.40
CA LYS A 8 2.97 10.05 2.25
C LYS A 8 2.21 9.44 3.44
N LYS A 9 1.50 8.33 3.20
CA LYS A 9 0.68 7.62 4.20
C LYS A 9 1.42 6.33 4.60
N PHE A 10 1.43 5.99 5.87
CA PHE A 10 2.23 4.86 6.38
C PHE A 10 1.46 3.54 6.41
N TYR A 11 2.22 2.47 6.56
CA TYR A 11 1.75 1.11 6.74
C TYR A 11 1.94 0.67 8.19
N CYS A 12 0.87 0.20 8.82
CA CYS A 12 0.87 -0.42 10.13
C CYS A 12 0.28 -1.83 10.10
N LYS A 13 0.74 -2.63 11.05
CA LYS A 13 0.21 -3.98 11.31
C LYS A 13 -0.08 -4.12 12.81
N LYS A 14 -1.25 -4.62 13.18
CA LYS A 14 -1.61 -4.91 14.57
C LYS A 14 -1.88 -6.40 14.74
N LEU A 15 -1.52 -6.96 15.89
CA LEU A 15 -1.90 -8.33 16.23
C LEU A 15 -3.21 -8.30 17.03
N LYS A 16 -4.25 -8.98 16.55
CA LYS A 16 -5.55 -9.10 17.23
C LYS A 16 -5.83 -10.55 17.60
N LYS A 17 -6.33 -10.76 18.82
CA LYS A 17 -6.77 -12.07 19.31
C LYS A 17 -8.12 -12.43 18.71
N ILE A 18 -8.25 -13.65 18.21
CA ILE A 18 -9.50 -14.25 17.76
C ILE A 18 -10.04 -14.99 18.99
N GLU A 19 -11.00 -14.34 19.67
CA GLU A 19 -11.85 -14.85 20.77
C GLU A 19 -11.32 -16.05 21.56
N THR A 20 -10.18 -15.87 22.24
CA THR A 20 -9.64 -16.84 23.19
C THR A 20 -9.21 -16.09 24.44
N ASN A 21 -9.25 -16.70 25.63
CA ASN A 21 -8.95 -16.04 26.91
C ASN A 21 -7.64 -16.64 27.43
N GLU A 22 -6.58 -15.81 27.59
CA GLU A 22 -5.24 -16.13 28.18
C GLU A 22 -4.17 -15.09 27.78
N ASP A 23 -3.24 -14.82 28.69
CA ASP A 23 -2.16 -13.83 28.60
C ASP A 23 -1.27 -14.03 27.38
N ASN A 24 -1.04 -12.97 26.59
CA ASN A 24 -0.12 -13.04 25.47
C ASN A 24 0.66 -11.73 25.29
N LEU A 25 1.99 -11.83 25.31
CA LEU A 25 2.96 -10.74 25.18
C LEU A 25 2.77 -9.88 23.91
N TYR A 26 2.06 -10.39 22.90
CA TYR A 26 1.88 -9.73 21.61
C TYR A 26 0.50 -9.11 21.39
N VAL A 27 -0.45 -9.35 22.29
CA VAL A 27 -1.79 -8.75 22.21
C VAL A 27 -1.69 -7.23 22.35
N ASP A 28 -2.45 -6.54 21.52
CA ASP A 28 -2.53 -5.08 21.43
C ASP A 28 -1.23 -4.34 21.05
N LYS A 29 -0.22 -5.05 20.55
CA LYS A 29 0.95 -4.41 19.96
C LYS A 29 0.64 -3.91 18.55
N THR A 30 0.91 -2.63 18.31
CA THR A 30 0.79 -2.02 16.98
C THR A 30 2.17 -1.74 16.43
N TRP A 31 2.43 -2.22 15.23
CA TRP A 31 3.71 -2.09 14.57
C TRP A 31 3.61 -1.09 13.44
N PHE A 32 4.55 -0.17 13.37
CA PHE A 32 4.64 0.86 12.35
C PHE A 32 5.90 0.63 11.53
N GLN A 33 5.78 0.77 10.21
CA GLN A 33 6.94 0.74 9.32
C GLN A 33 7.52 2.14 9.18
N CYS A 34 8.81 2.31 9.43
CA CYS A 34 9.50 3.56 9.20
C CYS A 34 9.47 3.93 7.70
N GLU A 35 8.99 5.12 7.37
CA GLU A 35 8.92 5.63 5.99
C GLU A 35 10.24 6.20 5.47
N SER A 36 11.29 6.23 6.30
CA SER A 36 12.62 6.57 5.80
C SER A 36 13.01 5.53 4.74
N GLU A 37 13.30 6.03 3.54
CA GLU A 37 13.48 5.20 2.35
C GLU A 37 14.55 4.13 2.59
N THR A 38 15.62 4.50 3.32
CA THR A 38 16.77 3.65 3.64
C THR A 38 16.58 2.78 4.89
N CYS A 39 15.49 2.97 5.64
CA CYS A 39 15.22 2.24 6.88
C CYS A 39 14.21 1.12 6.66
N LEU A 40 12.94 1.47 6.40
CA LEU A 40 11.82 0.52 6.23
C LEU A 40 11.64 -0.50 7.37
N LYS A 41 12.28 -0.28 8.52
CA LYS A 41 12.22 -1.16 9.68
C LYS A 41 10.88 -1.05 10.37
N TRP A 42 10.43 -2.16 10.92
CA TRP A 42 9.26 -2.23 11.78
C TRP A 42 9.61 -1.88 13.22
N ARG A 43 8.73 -1.11 13.84
CA ARG A 43 8.84 -0.61 15.20
C ARG A 43 7.55 -0.87 15.96
N VAL A 44 7.66 -1.40 17.17
CA VAL A 44 6.49 -1.56 18.02
C VAL A 44 6.20 -0.27 18.76
N LEU A 45 4.93 0.09 18.83
CA LEU A 45 4.41 1.18 19.66
C LEU A 45 3.47 0.60 20.71
N SER A 46 3.45 1.26 21.88
CA SER A 46 2.38 1.06 22.88
C SER A 46 1.03 1.47 22.28
N ASN A 47 -0.09 1.06 22.90
CA ASN A 47 -1.41 1.50 22.42
C ASN A 47 -1.57 3.02 22.55
N GLU A 48 -1.05 3.58 23.64
CA GLU A 48 -1.07 5.00 23.94
C GLU A 48 -0.32 5.76 22.85
N ASP A 49 0.91 5.35 22.51
CA ASP A 49 1.69 5.99 21.46
C ASP A 49 1.05 5.80 20.08
N ALA A 50 0.57 4.60 19.77
CA ALA A 50 -0.08 4.29 18.49
C ALA A 50 -1.35 5.13 18.28
N SER A 51 -2.10 5.40 19.35
CA SER A 51 -3.32 6.23 19.29
C SER A 51 -3.04 7.70 18.99
N GLN A 52 -1.80 8.16 19.24
CA GLN A 52 -1.36 9.54 18.97
C GLN A 52 -0.76 9.71 17.57
N VAL A 53 -0.48 8.61 16.86
CA VAL A 53 0.03 8.69 15.48
C VAL A 53 -1.13 9.05 14.54
N ASP A 54 -1.00 10.20 13.88
CA ASP A 54 -1.92 10.58 12.81
C ASP A 54 -1.72 9.66 11.60
N ILE A 55 -2.70 8.79 11.34
CA ILE A 55 -2.74 7.84 10.21
C ILE A 55 -2.58 8.46 8.81
N HIS A 56 -2.62 9.78 8.72
CA HIS A 56 -2.49 10.52 7.47
C HIS A 56 -1.11 11.14 7.24
N ASP A 57 -0.22 11.10 8.24
CA ASP A 57 1.13 11.68 8.16
C ASP A 57 2.22 10.61 8.28
N SER A 58 3.33 10.79 7.58
CA SER A 58 4.45 9.84 7.56
C SER A 58 4.97 9.52 8.96
N TRP A 59 5.23 8.23 9.21
CA TRP A 59 5.83 7.77 10.46
C TRP A 59 7.30 7.38 10.30
N PHE A 60 8.16 7.83 11.20
CA PHE A 60 9.60 7.57 11.17
C PHE A 60 10.10 7.05 12.51
N CYS A 61 11.23 6.32 12.52
CA CYS A 61 11.81 5.80 13.76
C CYS A 61 11.97 6.87 14.85
N PHE A 62 12.37 8.12 14.51
CA PHE A 62 12.55 9.19 15.50
C PHE A 62 11.26 9.62 16.22
N MET A 63 10.10 9.21 15.70
CA MET A 63 8.80 9.40 16.34
C MET A 63 8.44 8.27 17.32
N ASN A 64 9.27 7.22 17.42
CA ASN A 64 9.09 6.19 18.43
C ASN A 64 9.57 6.71 19.80
N ASN A 65 8.75 6.52 20.83
CA ASN A 65 9.08 6.90 22.20
C ASN A 65 10.06 5.89 22.86
N ASP A 66 10.20 4.68 22.33
CA ASP A 66 11.23 3.73 22.78
C ASP A 66 12.63 4.19 22.35
N GLN A 67 13.43 4.63 23.33
CA GLN A 67 14.80 5.11 23.14
C GLN A 67 15.75 4.08 22.50
N ASN A 68 15.45 2.78 22.59
CA ASN A 68 16.28 1.74 21.97
C ASN A 68 16.00 1.61 20.46
N HIS A 69 14.83 2.06 20.02
CA HIS A 69 14.33 1.84 18.66
C HIS A 69 13.87 3.13 17.97
N ASN A 70 14.19 4.30 18.55
CA ASN A 70 13.85 5.61 18.01
C ASN A 70 14.80 6.12 16.91
N THR A 71 15.68 5.27 16.39
CA THR A 71 16.59 5.64 15.30
C THR A 71 16.58 4.60 14.19
N CYS A 72 16.84 5.07 12.98
CA CYS A 72 16.99 4.20 11.81
C CYS A 72 18.23 3.30 11.92
N SER A 73 19.23 3.67 12.73
CA SER A 73 20.43 2.84 12.96
C SER A 73 20.17 1.65 13.88
N ALA A 74 19.17 1.72 14.77
CA ALA A 74 18.83 0.62 15.67
C ALA A 74 18.39 -0.63 14.90
N SER A 75 18.70 -1.81 15.42
CA SER A 75 18.27 -3.10 14.87
C SER A 75 16.76 -3.19 14.75
N GLU A 76 16.25 -3.91 13.74
CA GLU A 76 14.81 -4.15 13.62
C GLU A 76 14.32 -5.05 14.76
N GLU A 77 13.14 -4.74 15.29
CA GLU A 77 12.52 -5.52 16.35
C GLU A 77 11.89 -6.81 15.80
N TYR A 78 11.99 -7.89 16.58
CA TYR A 78 11.43 -9.18 16.19
C TYR A 78 9.91 -9.20 16.32
N TYR A 79 9.21 -9.49 15.22
CA TYR A 79 7.77 -9.76 15.19
C TYR A 79 7.51 -11.23 14.86
N PRO A 80 6.44 -11.85 15.40
CA PRO A 80 6.21 -13.28 15.26
C PRO A 80 5.91 -13.69 13.81
N GLU A 81 6.30 -14.89 13.41
CA GLU A 81 5.92 -15.41 12.10
C GLU A 81 4.40 -15.61 11.99
N GLU A 82 3.86 -15.45 10.77
CA GLU A 82 2.43 -15.60 10.52
C GLU A 82 1.90 -17.00 10.89
N SER A 83 2.72 -18.04 10.68
CA SER A 83 2.42 -19.41 11.09
C SER A 83 2.22 -19.53 12.61
N TYR A 84 3.06 -18.87 13.40
CA TYR A 84 2.95 -18.80 14.85
C TYR A 84 1.71 -18.03 15.27
N VAL A 85 1.47 -16.88 14.65
CA VAL A 85 0.31 -16.01 14.88
C VAL A 85 -1.00 -16.79 14.71
N LEU A 86 -1.16 -17.45 13.57
CA LEU A 86 -2.37 -18.21 13.24
C LEU A 86 -2.56 -19.41 14.18
N LYS A 87 -1.48 -20.14 14.50
CA LYS A 87 -1.54 -21.31 15.40
C LYS A 87 -2.06 -20.96 16.80
N HIS A 88 -1.82 -19.74 17.27
CA HIS A 88 -2.23 -19.30 18.60
C HIS A 88 -3.53 -18.49 18.59
N GLY A 89 -4.29 -18.53 17.49
CA GLY A 89 -5.58 -17.83 17.41
C GLY A 89 -5.44 -16.31 17.28
N PHE A 90 -4.34 -15.81 16.71
CA PHE A 90 -4.17 -14.40 16.39
C PHE A 90 -4.23 -14.16 14.89
N LYS A 91 -4.48 -12.91 14.50
CA LYS A 91 -4.30 -12.45 13.11
C LYS A 91 -3.60 -11.10 13.06
N TYR A 92 -2.93 -10.87 11.93
CA TYR A 92 -2.47 -9.55 11.55
C TYR A 92 -3.61 -8.73 10.95
N VAL A 93 -3.74 -7.50 11.45
CA VAL A 93 -4.62 -6.45 10.93
C VAL A 93 -3.75 -5.45 10.20
N TYR A 94 -4.01 -5.21 8.93
CA TYR A 94 -3.22 -4.34 8.05
C TYR A 94 -3.95 -3.01 7.81
N SER A 95 -3.21 -1.90 7.70
CA SER A 95 -3.78 -0.59 7.35
C SER A 95 -4.48 -0.62 6.01
N GLN A 96 -5.45 0.28 5.82
CA GLN A 96 -6.05 0.63 4.52
C GLN A 96 -5.17 1.64 3.78
N LEU A 97 -4.45 1.18 2.77
CA LEU A 97 -3.66 2.03 1.90
C LEU A 97 -4.57 2.79 0.92
N PRO A 98 -4.25 4.05 0.56
CA PRO A 98 -5.06 4.78 -0.42
C PRO A 98 -4.91 4.17 -1.82
N ILE A 99 -5.97 4.24 -2.61
CA ILE A 99 -5.87 3.95 -4.04
C ILE A 99 -4.77 4.80 -4.70
N GLY A 100 -4.06 4.25 -5.68
CA GLY A 100 -2.90 4.86 -6.33
C GLY A 100 -1.59 4.73 -5.55
N SER A 101 -1.60 4.04 -4.40
CA SER A 101 -0.38 3.75 -3.63
C SER A 101 0.56 2.85 -4.43
N LEU A 102 1.85 3.18 -4.43
CA LEU A 102 2.88 2.28 -4.92
C LEU A 102 3.18 1.25 -3.84
N VAL A 103 3.21 -0.02 -4.25
CA VAL A 103 3.41 -1.16 -3.36
C VAL A 103 4.45 -2.11 -3.93
N LEU A 104 4.98 -2.96 -3.07
CA LEU A 104 5.82 -4.10 -3.43
C LEU A 104 5.08 -5.38 -3.08
N VAL A 105 4.82 -6.20 -4.09
CA VAL A 105 4.15 -7.48 -3.92
C VAL A 105 5.20 -8.57 -3.79
N LYS A 106 5.19 -9.25 -2.65
CA LYS A 106 6.02 -10.42 -2.40
C LYS A 106 5.35 -11.66 -2.98
N SER A 107 6.13 -12.50 -3.64
CA SER A 107 5.66 -13.77 -4.20
C SER A 107 6.76 -14.81 -4.16
N TYR A 108 6.37 -16.07 -4.00
CA TYR A 108 7.33 -17.16 -3.89
C TYR A 108 8.17 -17.28 -5.17
N ASN A 109 9.50 -17.35 -5.02
CA ASN A 109 10.49 -17.44 -6.12
C ASN A 109 10.55 -16.27 -7.10
N TRP A 110 9.87 -15.16 -6.82
CA TRP A 110 9.97 -13.92 -7.59
C TRP A 110 10.55 -12.81 -6.71
N PRO A 111 11.29 -11.85 -7.29
CA PRO A 111 11.65 -10.67 -6.53
C PRO A 111 10.38 -9.92 -6.09
N SER A 112 10.47 -9.15 -5.02
CA SER A 112 9.39 -8.22 -4.66
C SER A 112 9.08 -7.30 -5.86
N TRP A 113 7.87 -7.40 -6.39
CA TRP A 113 7.49 -6.77 -7.65
C TRP A 113 6.76 -5.43 -7.43
N PRO A 114 7.17 -4.34 -8.10
CA PRO A 114 6.48 -3.05 -7.99
C PRO A 114 5.07 -3.09 -8.58
N GLY A 115 4.11 -2.57 -7.84
CA GLY A 115 2.72 -2.44 -8.27
C GLY A 115 2.09 -1.13 -7.82
N ILE A 116 0.89 -0.87 -8.31
CA ILE A 116 0.05 0.23 -7.88
C ILE A 116 -1.33 -0.29 -7.47
N LEU A 117 -1.89 0.23 -6.38
CA LEU A 117 -3.27 -0.08 -5.99
C LEU A 117 -4.24 0.61 -6.94
N CYS A 118 -5.14 -0.14 -7.58
CA CYS A 118 -6.08 0.39 -8.55
C CYS A 118 -7.45 -0.29 -8.43
N LEU A 119 -8.49 0.32 -9.02
CA LEU A 119 -9.81 -0.30 -9.06
C LEU A 119 -9.79 -1.58 -9.89
N ASP A 120 -10.45 -2.60 -9.38
CA ASP A 120 -10.84 -3.77 -10.15
C ASP A 120 -11.84 -3.33 -11.23
N PRO A 121 -11.61 -3.65 -12.52
CA PRO A 121 -12.44 -3.17 -13.61
C PRO A 121 -13.85 -3.79 -13.62
N LEU A 122 -14.08 -4.89 -12.90
CA LEU A 122 -15.37 -5.56 -12.80
C LEU A 122 -16.12 -5.15 -11.54
N MET A 123 -15.43 -5.11 -10.40
CA MET A 123 -16.04 -4.81 -9.11
C MET A 123 -16.09 -3.31 -8.79
N GLY A 124 -15.20 -2.51 -9.39
CA GLY A 124 -15.06 -1.09 -9.05
C GLY A 124 -14.45 -0.83 -7.67
N GLU A 125 -13.85 -1.86 -7.05
CA GLU A 125 -13.24 -1.82 -5.72
C GLU A 125 -11.74 -2.07 -5.81
N TYR A 126 -10.95 -1.50 -4.90
CA TYR A 126 -9.48 -1.73 -4.86
C TYR A 126 -9.00 -2.52 -3.63
N MET A 127 -9.88 -2.78 -2.67
CA MET A 127 -9.59 -3.59 -1.50
C MET A 127 -10.83 -4.35 -1.05
N THR A 128 -10.63 -5.47 -0.37
CA THR A 128 -11.70 -6.18 0.36
C THR A 128 -11.35 -6.24 1.84
N CYS A 129 -12.39 -6.30 2.67
CA CYS A 129 -12.25 -6.43 4.11
C CYS A 129 -12.85 -7.75 4.61
N ASP A 130 -12.29 -8.27 5.69
CA ASP A 130 -12.87 -9.38 6.45
C ASP A 130 -14.15 -8.94 7.21
N LEU A 131 -14.81 -9.89 7.88
CA LEU A 131 -16.03 -9.62 8.66
C LEU A 131 -15.83 -8.58 9.78
N ASP A 132 -14.59 -8.37 10.21
CA ASP A 132 -14.21 -7.41 11.24
C ASP A 132 -13.82 -6.03 10.64
N GLY A 133 -13.93 -5.85 9.31
CA GLY A 133 -13.58 -4.61 8.61
C GLY A 133 -12.09 -4.41 8.34
N ASN A 134 -11.25 -5.43 8.54
CA ASN A 134 -9.80 -5.34 8.30
C ASN A 134 -9.45 -5.73 6.88
N VAL A 135 -8.44 -5.09 6.28
CA VAL A 135 -8.07 -5.38 4.90
C VAL A 135 -7.57 -6.83 4.75
N GLU A 136 -8.20 -7.55 3.83
CA GLU A 136 -7.85 -8.93 3.51
C GLU A 136 -7.12 -8.99 2.16
N TYR A 137 -7.62 -8.28 1.15
CA TYR A 137 -7.00 -8.21 -0.18
C TYR A 137 -6.92 -6.79 -0.71
N TYR A 138 -5.93 -6.57 -1.57
CA TYR A 138 -5.75 -5.39 -2.40
C TYR A 138 -5.79 -5.79 -3.87
N HIS A 139 -6.47 -5.01 -4.69
CA HIS A 139 -6.36 -5.11 -6.14
C HIS A 139 -5.14 -4.29 -6.61
N VAL A 140 -4.20 -4.99 -7.23
CA VAL A 140 -2.90 -4.42 -7.62
C VAL A 140 -2.73 -4.56 -9.13
N GLU A 141 -2.35 -3.47 -9.78
CA GLU A 141 -1.75 -3.49 -11.11
C GLU A 141 -0.23 -3.59 -10.97
N PHE A 142 0.34 -4.69 -11.46
CA PHE A 142 1.78 -4.90 -11.54
C PHE A 142 2.36 -4.04 -12.66
N LEU A 143 3.38 -3.27 -12.30
CA LEU A 143 4.09 -2.38 -13.22
C LEU A 143 5.07 -3.17 -14.10
N GLY A 144 5.55 -2.51 -15.15
CA GLY A 144 6.47 -3.07 -16.14
C GLY A 144 5.77 -3.50 -17.41
N ASN A 145 6.54 -4.00 -18.38
CA ASN A 145 5.99 -4.42 -19.66
C ASN A 145 6.14 -5.94 -19.85
N PRO A 146 5.05 -6.74 -19.76
CA PRO A 146 3.65 -6.30 -19.74
C PRO A 146 3.13 -5.94 -18.34
N HIS A 147 2.14 -5.06 -18.29
CA HIS A 147 1.31 -4.85 -17.11
C HIS A 147 0.41 -6.07 -16.88
N SER A 148 0.04 -6.31 -15.63
CA SER A 148 -1.01 -7.28 -15.26
C SER A 148 -1.75 -6.81 -14.01
N ARG A 149 -2.90 -7.41 -13.69
CA ARG A 149 -3.63 -7.09 -12.46
C ARG A 149 -4.03 -8.34 -11.69
N LYS A 150 -4.09 -8.24 -10.36
CA LYS A 150 -4.54 -9.34 -9.50
C LYS A 150 -4.96 -8.83 -8.13
N TRP A 151 -5.91 -9.53 -7.53
CA TRP A 151 -6.16 -9.47 -6.09
C TRP A 151 -5.03 -10.17 -5.31
N ILE A 152 -4.38 -9.42 -4.41
CA ILE A 152 -3.23 -9.84 -3.61
C ILE A 152 -3.60 -9.74 -2.13
N LYS A 153 -3.28 -10.78 -1.36
CA LYS A 153 -3.48 -10.77 0.10
C LYS A 153 -2.68 -9.64 0.75
N ALA A 154 -3.26 -8.96 1.73
CA ALA A 154 -2.62 -7.85 2.43
C ALA A 154 -1.23 -8.22 3.01
N ASN A 155 -1.07 -9.45 3.51
CA ASN A 155 0.21 -9.95 4.04
C ASN A 155 1.36 -10.03 3.00
N SER A 156 1.01 -10.03 1.72
CA SER A 156 1.96 -10.09 0.60
C SER A 156 2.23 -8.71 -0.01
N VAL A 157 1.60 -7.66 0.53
CA VAL A 157 1.76 -6.27 0.09
C VAL A 157 2.61 -5.51 1.10
N GLY A 158 3.70 -4.92 0.62
CA GLY A 158 4.54 -3.98 1.37
C GLY A 158 4.52 -2.59 0.74
N HIS A 159 4.90 -1.57 1.50
CA HIS A 159 5.04 -0.22 0.97
C HIS A 159 6.24 -0.13 0.00
N TYR A 160 6.07 0.58 -1.11
CA TYR A 160 7.16 0.82 -2.06
C TYR A 160 8.11 1.93 -1.56
N SER A 161 9.41 1.69 -1.65
CA SER A 161 10.46 2.68 -1.36
C SER A 161 11.34 2.90 -2.56
N ILE A 162 11.66 4.16 -2.85
CA ILE A 162 12.53 4.53 -3.98
C ILE A 162 13.98 4.05 -3.79
N THR A 163 14.44 3.89 -2.54
CA THR A 163 15.78 3.33 -2.25
C THR A 163 15.76 1.82 -2.04
N LEU A 164 14.69 1.13 -2.46
CA LEU A 164 14.67 -0.32 -2.49
C LEU A 164 15.85 -0.81 -3.34
N LYS A 165 16.70 -1.66 -2.74
CA LYS A 165 17.75 -2.34 -3.49
C LYS A 165 17.09 -3.40 -4.38
N PRO A 166 17.28 -3.35 -5.71
CA PRO A 166 16.73 -4.34 -6.61
C PRO A 166 17.16 -5.75 -6.21
N GLU A 167 16.19 -6.65 -6.11
CA GLU A 167 16.47 -8.06 -5.84
C GLU A 167 17.02 -8.75 -7.09
N LYS A 168 17.72 -9.88 -6.92
CA LYS A 168 18.22 -10.67 -8.05
C LYS A 168 17.05 -11.37 -8.73
N CYS A 169 16.65 -10.86 -9.88
CA CYS A 169 15.62 -11.48 -10.70
C CYS A 169 16.23 -12.56 -11.61
N LYS A 170 15.83 -13.82 -11.42
CA LYS A 170 16.31 -14.97 -12.21
C LYS A 170 15.61 -15.10 -13.57
N PHE A 171 14.38 -14.61 -13.69
CA PHE A 171 13.51 -14.75 -14.86
C PHE A 171 12.94 -13.41 -15.29
N ASN A 172 12.76 -13.16 -16.58
CA ASN A 172 12.13 -11.93 -17.09
C ASN A 172 12.77 -10.62 -16.55
N LYS A 173 14.11 -10.59 -16.49
CA LYS A 173 14.90 -9.45 -15.99
C LYS A 173 14.49 -8.12 -16.61
N LYS A 174 14.21 -8.09 -17.92
CA LYS A 174 13.74 -6.90 -18.63
C LYS A 174 12.40 -6.37 -18.11
N TRP A 175 11.46 -7.25 -17.79
CA TRP A 175 10.16 -6.87 -17.24
C TRP A 175 10.34 -6.28 -15.84
N TYR A 176 11.15 -6.92 -15.00
CA TYR A 176 11.43 -6.43 -13.66
C TYR A 176 12.16 -5.08 -13.66
N GLU A 177 13.16 -4.91 -14.53
CA GLU A 177 13.84 -3.63 -14.72
C GLU A 177 12.88 -2.54 -15.19
N SER A 178 11.99 -2.85 -16.15
CA SER A 178 10.96 -1.91 -16.59
C SER A 178 9.99 -1.54 -15.47
N ALA A 179 9.60 -2.50 -14.62
CA ALA A 179 8.71 -2.27 -13.48
C ALA A 179 9.36 -1.34 -12.44
N LEU A 180 10.65 -1.55 -12.14
CA LEU A 180 11.40 -0.70 -11.23
C LEU A 180 11.56 0.72 -11.77
N GLN A 181 11.88 0.87 -13.06
CA GLN A 181 12.00 2.17 -13.71
C GLN A 181 10.67 2.92 -13.72
N GLU A 182 9.57 2.22 -14.05
CA GLU A 182 8.24 2.81 -14.04
C GLU A 182 7.82 3.23 -12.62
N ALA A 183 8.03 2.39 -11.62
CA ALA A 183 7.73 2.71 -10.22
C ALA A 183 8.52 3.94 -9.74
N TYR A 184 9.80 4.05 -10.14
CA TYR A 184 10.64 5.20 -9.85
C TYR A 184 10.06 6.50 -10.45
N LEU A 185 9.61 6.45 -11.70
CA LEU A 185 8.97 7.60 -12.34
C LEU A 185 7.65 7.97 -11.66
N LEU A 186 6.79 6.99 -11.41
CA LEU A 186 5.49 7.17 -10.76
C LEU A 186 5.62 7.71 -9.32
N TYR A 187 6.73 7.43 -8.64
CA TYR A 187 6.97 7.89 -7.27
C TYR A 187 6.85 9.41 -7.13
N ALA A 188 7.29 10.17 -8.14
CA ALA A 188 7.23 11.62 -8.16
C ALA A 188 5.80 12.19 -8.26
N PHE A 189 4.81 11.37 -8.63
CA PHE A 189 3.43 11.77 -8.87
C PHE A 189 2.51 11.54 -7.66
N SER A 190 1.36 12.22 -7.61
CA SER A 190 0.31 11.96 -6.61
C SER A 190 -0.44 10.68 -6.95
N HIS A 191 -1.16 10.11 -5.98
CA HIS A 191 -2.00 8.93 -6.16
C HIS A 191 -2.88 8.97 -7.42
N GLU A 192 -3.64 10.06 -7.60
CA GLU A 192 -4.50 10.28 -8.78
C GLU A 192 -3.70 10.32 -10.08
N GLN A 193 -2.63 11.12 -10.13
CA GLN A 193 -1.78 11.22 -11.32
C GLN A 193 -1.12 9.89 -11.67
N ARG A 194 -0.78 9.06 -10.68
CA ARG A 194 -0.24 7.72 -10.94
C ARG A 194 -1.27 6.81 -11.58
N LEU A 195 -2.52 6.85 -11.12
CA LEU A 195 -3.63 6.08 -11.71
C LEU A 195 -3.92 6.54 -13.14
N ASP A 196 -3.82 7.84 -13.42
CA ASP A 196 -3.89 8.35 -14.78
C ASP A 196 -2.72 7.81 -15.60
N LEU A 197 -1.49 7.87 -15.13
CA LEU A 197 -0.35 7.43 -15.95
C LEU A 197 -0.31 5.91 -16.16
N CYS A 198 -0.97 5.12 -15.29
CA CYS A 198 -0.91 3.67 -15.35
C CYS A 198 -1.81 3.09 -16.44
N LEU A 199 -1.20 2.27 -17.30
CA LEU A 199 -1.75 1.84 -18.59
C LEU A 199 -3.13 1.19 -18.46
N LEU A 200 -3.28 0.21 -17.57
CA LEU A 200 -4.52 -0.54 -17.47
C LEU A 200 -5.54 0.18 -16.58
N SER A 201 -5.10 0.92 -15.57
CA SER A 201 -5.95 1.73 -14.69
C SER A 201 -6.84 2.71 -15.46
N LYS A 202 -6.35 3.31 -16.57
CA LYS A 202 -7.20 4.13 -17.47
C LYS A 202 -8.28 3.35 -18.21
N ILE A 203 -7.99 2.12 -18.62
CA ILE A 203 -8.86 1.33 -19.51
C ILE A 203 -10.03 0.69 -18.73
N GLY A 204 -9.90 0.58 -17.40
CA GLY A 204 -10.89 -0.04 -16.52
C GLY A 204 -11.86 0.91 -15.84
N MET A 205 -11.80 2.22 -16.09
CA MET A 205 -12.84 3.12 -15.59
C MET A 205 -14.12 2.87 -16.40
N PRO A 206 -15.27 2.53 -15.78
CA PRO A 206 -16.53 2.62 -16.50
C PRO A 206 -16.65 4.06 -17.01
N LEU A 207 -17.03 4.22 -18.27
CA LEU A 207 -17.34 5.53 -18.85
C LEU A 207 -18.35 6.20 -17.92
N VAL A 208 -17.90 7.13 -17.08
CA VAL A 208 -18.81 8.06 -16.42
C VAL A 208 -19.40 8.88 -17.55
N ASP A 209 -20.71 8.75 -17.74
CA ASP A 209 -21.46 9.36 -18.83
C ASP A 209 -20.98 10.78 -19.10
N THR A 210 -20.34 10.97 -20.24
CA THR A 210 -20.09 12.30 -20.80
C THR A 210 -21.43 13.04 -20.84
N PRO A 211 -21.52 14.29 -20.37
CA PRO A 211 -22.74 15.08 -20.54
C PRO A 211 -23.01 15.17 -22.04
N GLU A 212 -24.12 14.58 -22.46
CA GLU A 212 -24.56 14.57 -23.84
C GLU A 212 -24.57 15.99 -24.41
N ALA A 213 -23.97 16.11 -25.58
CA ALA A 213 -24.01 17.30 -26.40
C ALA A 213 -25.46 17.67 -26.75
N ASN A 214 -26.06 18.56 -25.96
CA ASN A 214 -27.28 19.25 -26.34
C ASN A 214 -26.95 20.41 -27.30
N VAL A 215 -26.67 20.05 -28.55
CA VAL A 215 -26.79 20.97 -29.69
C VAL A 215 -27.89 20.43 -30.59
N LYS A 216 -29.11 20.92 -30.39
CA LYS A 216 -30.15 21.14 -31.43
C LYS A 216 -31.48 21.56 -30.78
N ALA A 217 -31.72 22.86 -30.68
CA ALA A 217 -33.05 23.47 -30.87
C ALA A 217 -32.97 24.99 -30.69
N ALA A 218 -32.43 25.71 -31.68
CA ALA A 218 -32.69 27.15 -31.83
C ALA A 218 -32.37 27.61 -33.26
N THR A 219 -33.21 27.23 -34.23
CA THR A 219 -33.27 27.92 -35.53
C THR A 219 -34.58 27.59 -36.24
N LYS A 220 -35.64 28.34 -35.89
CA LYS A 220 -36.64 28.91 -36.82
C LYS A 220 -37.89 29.36 -36.06
N ALA A 221 -37.92 30.64 -35.69
CA ALA A 221 -39.15 31.42 -35.58
C ALA A 221 -38.79 32.92 -35.65
N LYS A 222 -38.33 33.35 -36.82
CA LYS A 222 -38.40 34.75 -37.26
C LYS A 222 -38.70 34.76 -38.76
N LYS A 223 -39.97 34.60 -39.09
CA LYS A 223 -40.66 35.33 -40.15
C LYS A 223 -42.15 35.18 -39.95
#